data_AF-A0AAD0L4A8-F1
#
_entry.id   AF-A0AAD0L4A8-F1
#
_cell.length_a   1.000
_cell.length_b   1.000
_cell.length_c   1.000
_cell.angle_alpha   90.00
_cell.angle_beta   90.00
_cell.angle_gamma   90.00
#
_symmetry.space_group_name_H-M   'P 1'
#
loop_
_entity.id
_entity.type
_entity.pdbx_description
1 polymer ?
#
loop_
_entity_poly.entity_id
_entity_poly.type
_entity_poly.pdbx_seq_one_letter_code
_entity_poly.pdbx_strand_id
1 'polypeptide(L)' 'MTDNSFTEVPPGEIAIGAEGLLFTPYLVGERIPYFDSQIRENFFGIDARHTLDHFARVVLEGFTMFAGS' A
#
# COMPACT_ATOMS: atom_id res chain seq x y z
N MET A 1 21.58 -5.41 -17.18
CA MET A 1 21.44 -5.35 -15.71
C MET A 1 19.97 -5.03 -15.50
N THR A 2 19.23 -5.99 -14.97
CA THR A 2 17.81 -6.31 -15.28
C THR A 2 16.86 -5.11 -15.37
N ASP A 3 16.21 -5.00 -16.54
CA ASP A 3 14.99 -4.25 -16.77
C ASP A 3 13.84 -4.97 -16.04
N ASN A 4 13.57 -4.55 -14.81
CA ASN A 4 12.35 -4.92 -14.11
C ASN A 4 11.39 -3.74 -14.28
N SER A 5 10.88 -3.63 -15.51
CA SER A 5 9.75 -2.78 -15.83
C SER A 5 8.62 -3.07 -14.83
N PHE A 6 8.04 -2.00 -14.31
CA PHE A 6 7.04 -1.99 -13.23
C PHE A 6 5.68 -2.57 -13.66
N THR A 7 5.68 -3.40 -14.70
CA THR A 7 4.51 -3.82 -15.45
C THR A 7 4.43 -5.33 -15.37
N GLU A 8 3.22 -5.84 -15.10
CA GLU A 8 2.89 -7.26 -14.90
C GLU A 8 3.06 -7.78 -13.46
N VAL A 9 2.53 -7.03 -12.47
CA VAL A 9 1.81 -7.72 -11.39
C VAL A 9 0.43 -8.06 -11.97
N PRO A 10 0.16 -9.30 -12.42
CA PRO A 10 -1.21 -9.69 -12.69
C PRO A 10 -2.00 -9.42 -11.40
N PRO A 11 -3.26 -8.94 -11.46
CA PRO A 11 -4.09 -8.91 -10.27
C PRO A 11 -4.32 -10.37 -9.88
N GLY A 12 -3.38 -10.92 -9.10
CA GLY A 12 -3.58 -12.17 -8.39
C GLY A 12 -4.89 -12.02 -7.64
N GLU A 13 -5.62 -13.11 -7.52
CA GLU A 13 -6.89 -13.24 -6.80
C GLU A 13 -6.72 -12.96 -5.29
N ILE A 14 -6.13 -11.82 -4.94
CA ILE A 14 -5.99 -11.33 -3.59
C ILE A 14 -7.36 -10.74 -3.24
N ALA A 15 -7.98 -11.38 -2.25
CA ALA A 15 -9.22 -10.93 -1.67
C ALA A 15 -9.11 -9.47 -1.23
N ILE A 16 -10.23 -8.75 -1.32
CA ILE A 16 -10.33 -7.35 -0.90
C ILE A 16 -9.76 -7.18 0.52
N GLY A 17 -8.90 -6.19 0.72
CA GLY A 17 -8.23 -5.95 2.00
C GLY A 17 -6.98 -6.81 2.26
N ALA A 18 -6.44 -7.50 1.24
CA ALA A 18 -5.14 -8.18 1.26
C ALA A 18 -4.88 -9.02 2.52
N GLU A 19 -5.86 -9.84 2.90
CA GLU A 19 -5.80 -10.69 4.09
C GLU A 19 -5.56 -9.93 5.41
N GLY A 20 -6.09 -8.71 5.53
CA GLY A 20 -5.97 -7.88 6.73
C GLY A 20 -4.70 -7.03 6.78
N LEU A 21 -3.90 -7.02 5.71
CA LEU A 21 -2.79 -6.09 5.55
C LEU A 21 -3.34 -4.68 5.29
N LEU A 22 -2.90 -3.72 6.10
CA LEU A 22 -3.29 -2.32 5.97
C LEU A 22 -2.06 -1.45 5.69
N PHE A 23 -2.25 -0.43 4.85
CA PHE A 23 -1.21 0.53 4.48
C PHE A 23 -1.70 1.96 4.76
N THR A 24 -0.88 2.75 5.45
CA THR A 24 -1.14 4.19 5.64
C THR A 24 -0.48 5.00 4.52
N PRO A 25 -1.22 5.85 3.78
CA PRO A 25 -0.71 6.51 2.57
C PRO A 25 0.18 7.74 2.86
N TYR A 26 0.94 7.73 3.96
CA TYR A 26 1.68 8.89 4.46
C TYR A 26 3.17 8.86 4.09
N LEU A 27 3.48 8.57 2.83
CA LEU A 27 4.85 8.37 2.37
C LEU A 27 5.78 9.58 2.58
N VAL A 28 5.22 10.79 2.48
CA VAL A 28 5.96 12.06 2.52
C VAL A 28 5.45 12.96 3.65
N GLY A 29 4.90 12.36 4.71
CA GLY A 29 4.14 13.10 5.71
C GLY A 29 2.70 13.35 5.28
N GLU A 30 1.91 13.87 6.22
CA GLU A 30 0.50 14.18 6.01
C GLU A 30 0.31 15.68 5.91
N ARG A 31 -0.27 16.14 4.80
CA ARG A 31 -0.60 17.56 4.65
C ARG A 31 -1.96 17.89 5.26
N ILE A 32 -2.95 17.00 5.18
CA ILE A 32 -4.30 17.21 5.74
C ILE A 32 -4.84 15.83 6.13
N PRO A 33 -5.35 15.61 7.37
CA PRO A 33 -5.78 16.60 8.37
C PRO A 33 -4.74 16.93 9.45
N TYR A 34 -3.59 16.23 9.49
CA TYR A 34 -2.66 16.31 10.62
C TYR A 34 -1.50 17.31 10.44
N PHE A 35 -1.24 17.81 9.22
CA PHE A 35 -0.16 18.78 8.91
C PHE A 35 1.19 18.40 9.54
N ASP A 36 1.53 17.12 9.53
CA ASP A 36 2.71 16.60 10.18
C ASP A 36 3.65 15.94 9.16
N SER A 37 4.82 16.56 9.01
CA SER A 37 5.89 16.10 8.11
C SER A 37 6.67 14.90 8.64
N GLN A 38 6.44 14.48 9.89
CA GLN A 38 7.09 13.35 10.54
C GLN A 38 6.26 12.07 10.48
N ILE A 39 4.97 12.16 10.12
CA ILE A 39 4.17 10.96 9.85
C ILE A 39 4.81 10.23 8.65
N ARG A 40 4.92 8.92 8.78
CA ARG A 40 5.47 8.03 7.74
C ARG A 40 4.46 6.93 7.45
N GLU A 41 4.59 6.31 6.28
CA GLU A 41 3.82 5.12 6.01
C GLU A 41 4.15 4.01 7.00
N ASN A 42 3.17 3.15 7.24
CA ASN A 42 3.38 1.90 7.95
C ASN A 42 2.48 0.82 7.38
N PHE A 43 2.95 -0.42 7.51
CA PHE A 43 2.17 -1.61 7.23
C PHE A 43 1.70 -2.22 8.55
N PHE A 44 0.41 -2.46 8.67
CA PHE A 44 -0.18 -3.13 9.85
C PHE A 44 -0.73 -4.50 9.46
N GLY A 45 -0.62 -5.46 10.38
CA GLY A 45 -1.18 -6.80 10.20
C GLY A 45 -0.31 -7.77 9.39
N ILE A 46 0.99 -7.49 9.21
CA ILE A 46 1.90 -8.37 8.47
C ILE A 46 1.93 -9.79 9.08
N ASP A 47 1.72 -10.78 8.23
CA ASP A 47 1.79 -12.21 8.51
C ASP A 47 2.76 -12.89 7.52
N ALA A 48 3.29 -14.05 7.87
CA ALA A 48 4.21 -14.81 7.02
C ALA A 48 3.56 -15.29 5.70
N ARG A 49 2.22 -15.26 5.61
CA ARG A 49 1.46 -15.57 4.39
C ARG A 49 1.49 -14.44 3.35
N HIS A 50 1.83 -13.22 3.75
CA HIS A 50 1.84 -12.08 2.84
C HIS A 50 3.03 -12.13 1.87
N THR A 51 2.69 -12.11 0.59
CA THR A 51 3.65 -12.02 -0.53
C THR A 51 3.79 -10.58 -1.00
N LEU A 52 4.78 -10.31 -1.86
CA LEU A 52 4.99 -8.99 -2.47
C LEU A 52 3.71 -8.44 -3.14
N ASP A 53 2.88 -9.32 -3.71
CA ASP A 53 1.62 -8.96 -4.37
C ASP A 53 0.60 -8.38 -3.39
N HIS A 54 0.58 -8.85 -2.13
CA HIS A 54 -0.27 -8.31 -1.07
C HIS A 54 0.13 -6.87 -0.74
N PHE A 55 1.43 -6.61 -0.63
CA PHE A 55 1.97 -5.27 -0.40
C PHE A 55 1.67 -4.33 -1.58
N ALA A 56 1.83 -4.80 -2.82
CA ALA A 56 1.50 -4.00 -4.00
C ALA A 56 0.02 -3.62 -4.06
N ARG A 57 -0.88 -4.55 -3.71
CA ARG A 57 -2.33 -4.32 -3.68
C ARG A 57 -2.74 -3.28 -2.65
N VAL A 58 -2.24 -3.36 -1.40
CA VAL A 58 -2.61 -2.41 -0.34
C VAL A 58 -2.08 -1.00 -0.60
N VAL A 59 -0.93 -0.87 -1.27
CA VAL A 59 -0.42 0.43 -1.68
C VAL A 59 -1.37 1.07 -2.70
N LEU A 60 -1.78 0.32 -3.73
CA LEU A 60 -2.76 0.79 -4.73
C LEU A 60 -4.13 1.12 -4.11
N GLU A 61 -4.63 0.28 -3.20
CA GLU A 61 -5.89 0.52 -2.49
C GLU A 61 -5.78 1.75 -1.55
N GLY A 62 -4.65 1.93 -0.87
CA GLY A 62 -4.43 3.07 0.03
C GLY A 62 -4.38 4.42 -0.69
N PHE A 63 -3.78 4.49 -1.89
CA PHE A 63 -3.85 5.68 -2.74
C PHE A 63 -5.29 5.98 -3.17
N THR A 64 -6.06 4.95 -3.54
CA THR A 64 -7.46 5.09 -3.94
C THR A 64 -8.34 5.59 -2.78
N MET A 65 -8.10 5.09 -1.57
CA MET A 65 -8.84 5.49 -0.38
C MET A 65 -8.61 6.97 -0.01
N PHE A 66 -7.40 7.50 -0.28
CA PHE A 66 -7.11 8.93 -0.12
C PHE A 66 -7.76 9.79 -1.22
N ALA A 67 -7.77 9.33 -2.47
CA ALA A 67 -8.30 10.11 -3.60
C ALA A 67 -9.84 10.19 -3.67
N GLY A 68 -10.55 9.43 -2.83
CA GLY A 68 -12.02 9.33 -2.81
C GLY A 68 -12.75 10.28 -1.84
N SER A 69 -12.05 11.19 -1.16
CA SER A 69 -12.61 12.18 -0.22
C SER A 69 -12.69 13.59 -0.80
#